data_AF-A0AAW5N4U6-F1
#
_entry.id   AF-A0AAW5N4U6-F1
#
_cell.length_a   1.000
_cell.length_b   1.000
_cell.length_c   1.000
_cell.angle_alpha   90.00
_cell.angle_beta   90.00
_cell.angle_gamma   90.00
#
_symmetry.space_group_name_H-M   'P 1'
#
loop_
_entity.id
_entity.type
_entity.pdbx_description
1 polymer ?
#
loop_
_entity_poly.entity_id
_entity_poly.type
_entity_poly.pdbx_seq_one_letter_code
_entity_poly.pdbx_strand_id
1 'polypeptide(L)' 'HPGFDGRAIALAAVTCQLLALIGVWQSLADCATAITSVHVSDCGHAGFVTLAEEDYQLAALGQVVELHIVGQRLFKLLRK' A
#
# COMPACT_ATOMS: atom_id res chain seq x y z
N HIS A 1 24.08 3.66 -2.28
CA HIS A 1 23.84 2.32 -1.71
C HIS A 1 22.37 1.97 -1.97
N PRO A 2 22.05 0.83 -2.57
CA PRO A 2 20.73 0.54 -3.11
C PRO A 2 19.79 0.12 -1.97
N GLY A 3 19.39 1.06 -1.12
CA GLY A 3 18.61 0.77 0.10
C GLY A 3 17.15 0.37 -0.14
N PHE A 4 16.71 0.34 -1.40
CA PHE A 4 15.36 -0.06 -1.80
C PHE A 4 15.47 -1.21 -2.79
N ASP A 5 15.63 -2.43 -2.27
CA ASP A 5 15.39 -3.65 -3.03
C ASP A 5 13.92 -3.68 -3.48
N GLY A 6 13.60 -4.37 -4.58
CA GLY A 6 12.25 -4.47 -5.19
C GLY A 6 11.17 -5.14 -4.32
N ARG A 7 11.32 -5.08 -3.00
CA ARG A 7 10.33 -5.45 -2.01
C ARG A 7 9.10 -4.56 -2.15
N ALA A 8 7.94 -5.18 -2.18
CA ALA A 8 6.68 -4.48 -2.08
C ALA A 8 6.25 -4.36 -0.62
N ILE A 9 5.58 -3.27 -0.26
CA ILE A 9 4.95 -3.11 1.04
C ILE A 9 3.46 -2.80 0.86
N ALA A 10 2.64 -3.37 1.74
CA ALA A 10 1.24 -3.01 1.85
C ALA A 10 1.08 -1.79 2.77
N LEU A 11 0.49 -0.74 2.24
CA LEU A 11 0.06 0.46 2.96
C LEU A 11 -1.42 0.31 3.30
N ALA A 12 -1.79 0.50 4.57
CA ALA A 12 -3.19 0.56 4.96
C ALA A 12 -3.87 1.79 4.35
N ALA A 13 -5.19 1.74 4.13
CA ALA A 13 -5.95 2.89 3.61
C ALA A 13 -5.71 4.19 4.41
N VAL A 14 -5.64 4.09 5.75
CA VAL A 14 -5.31 5.24 6.63
C VAL A 14 -3.91 5.79 6.34
N THR A 15 -2.92 4.94 6.08
CA THR A 15 -1.57 5.38 5.71
C THR A 15 -1.58 6.15 4.39
N CYS A 16 -2.33 5.68 3.38
CA CYS A 16 -2.50 6.42 2.12
C CYS A 16 -3.15 7.79 2.34
N GLN A 17 -4.16 7.89 3.21
CA GLN A 17 -4.80 9.15 3.59
C GLN A 17 -3.82 10.12 4.27
N LEU A 18 -3.01 9.63 5.22
CA LEU A 18 -1.98 10.42 5.88
C LEU A 18 -0.91 10.92 4.89
N LEU A 19 -0.47 10.06 3.96
CA LEU A 19 0.45 10.44 2.90
C LEU A 19 -0.17 11.49 1.95
N ALA A 20 -1.48 11.45 1.72
CA ALA A 20 -2.18 12.43 0.90
C ALA A 20 -2.29 13.78 1.61
N LEU A 21 -2.48 13.78 2.93
CA LEU A 21 -2.54 14.98 3.75
C LEU A 21 -1.22 15.75 3.73
N ILE A 22 -0.09 15.06 3.68
CA ILE A 22 1.24 15.67 3.53
C ILE A 22 1.67 15.88 2.07
N GLY A 23 0.77 15.65 1.09
CA GLY A 23 1.03 15.87 -0.34
C GLY A 23 1.97 14.85 -1.01
N VAL A 24 2.32 13.77 -0.31
CA VAL A 24 3.23 12.74 -0.82
C VAL A 24 2.49 11.73 -1.70
N TRP A 25 1.26 11.36 -1.32
CA TRP A 25 0.50 10.30 -2.00
C TRP A 25 0.30 10.55 -3.50
N GLN A 26 0.12 11.81 -3.91
CA GLN A 26 -0.09 12.21 -5.30
C GLN A 26 1.12 11.86 -6.20
N SER A 27 2.30 11.70 -5.61
CA SER A 27 3.52 11.30 -6.34
C SER A 27 3.76 9.78 -6.36
N LEU A 28 2.94 9.00 -5.64
CA LEU A 28 3.07 7.56 -5.47
C LEU A 28 1.86 6.77 -6.00
N ALA A 29 0.70 7.41 -6.12
CA ALA A 29 -0.55 6.75 -6.48
C ALA A 29 -0.51 6.07 -7.87
N ASP A 30 0.33 6.57 -8.79
CA ASP A 30 0.51 6.00 -10.13
C ASP A 30 1.26 4.66 -10.14
N CYS A 31 2.07 4.38 -9.10
CA CYS A 31 2.79 3.12 -8.93
C CYS A 31 2.22 2.23 -7.81
N ALA A 32 0.99 2.51 -7.36
CA ALA A 32 0.31 1.77 -6.32
C ALA A 32 -0.74 0.80 -6.92
N THR A 33 -0.85 -0.38 -6.30
CA THR A 33 -1.85 -1.40 -6.67
C THR A 33 -2.84 -1.59 -5.54
N ALA A 34 -4.14 -1.48 -5.83
CA ALA A 34 -5.19 -1.59 -4.82
C ALA A 34 -5.28 -2.99 -4.20
N ILE A 35 -5.48 -3.03 -2.88
CA ILE A 35 -5.84 -4.24 -2.13
C ILE A 35 -7.36 -4.22 -1.96
N THR A 36 -8.08 -4.94 -2.83
CA THR A 36 -9.56 -4.98 -2.78
C THR A 36 -10.08 -6.09 -1.86
N SER A 37 -9.27 -7.13 -1.62
CA SER A 37 -9.59 -8.22 -0.70
C SER A 37 -8.35 -8.76 0.00
N VAL A 38 -8.51 -9.19 1.25
CA VAL A 38 -7.50 -9.90 2.04
C VAL A 38 -8.12 -11.21 2.54
N HIS A 39 -7.54 -12.33 2.14
CA HIS A 39 -7.93 -13.65 2.61
C HIS A 39 -6.92 -14.16 3.63
N VAL A 40 -7.38 -14.45 4.85
CA VAL A 40 -6.56 -15.01 5.92
C VAL A 40 -7.11 -16.38 6.26
N SER A 41 -6.27 -17.40 6.11
CA SER A 41 -6.55 -18.79 6.45
C SER A 41 -5.43 -19.34 7.30
N ASP A 42 -5.75 -20.22 8.24
CA ASP A 42 -4.74 -20.91 9.05
C ASP A 42 -4.54 -22.35 8.56
N CYS A 43 -3.28 -22.74 8.35
CA CYS A 43 -2.94 -24.05 7.82
C CYS A 43 -3.15 -25.12 8.91
N GLY A 44 -4.02 -26.09 8.63
CA GLY A 44 -4.33 -27.18 9.57
C GLY A 44 -5.48 -26.87 10.54
N HIS A 45 -6.08 -25.68 10.47
CA HIS A 45 -7.26 -25.32 11.23
C HIS A 45 -8.44 -25.01 10.31
N ALA A 46 -9.65 -25.44 10.69
CA ALA A 46 -10.87 -25.11 9.98
C ALA A 46 -11.29 -23.67 10.34
N GLY A 47 -10.84 -22.69 9.55
CA GLY A 47 -11.23 -21.29 9.71
C GLY A 47 -10.56 -20.39 8.67
N PHE A 48 -11.34 -19.54 8.02
CA PHE A 48 -10.82 -18.46 7.19
C PHE A 48 -11.66 -17.20 7.42
N VAL A 49 -11.03 -16.05 7.26
CA VAL A 49 -11.69 -14.75 7.20
C VAL A 49 -11.32 -14.08 5.89
N THR A 50 -12.30 -13.53 5.21
CA THR A 50 -12.08 -12.68 4.04
C THR A 50 -12.55 -11.29 4.40
N LEU A 51 -11.68 -10.32 4.16
CA LEU A 51 -11.97 -8.91 4.27
C LEU A 51 -12.12 -8.41 2.83
N ALA A 52 -13.23 -7.74 2.51
CA ALA A 52 -13.42 -7.06 1.24
C ALA A 52 -13.58 -5.55 1.47
N GLU A 53 -13.18 -4.74 0.49
CA GLU A 53 -13.32 -3.29 0.55
C GLU A 53 -14.78 -2.83 0.78
N GLU A 54 -15.73 -3.59 0.24
CA GLU A 54 -17.17 -3.38 0.37
C GLU A 54 -17.65 -3.49 1.83
N ASP A 55 -17.07 -4.40 2.61
CA ASP A 55 -17.42 -4.62 4.03
C ASP A 55 -17.15 -3.38 4.89
N TYR A 56 -16.21 -2.53 4.44
CA TYR A 56 -15.75 -1.34 5.13
C TYR A 56 -16.16 -0.04 4.43
N GLN A 57 -16.93 -0.11 3.34
CA GLN A 57 -17.30 1.03 2.50
C GLN A 57 -16.08 1.84 2.03
N LEU A 58 -14.98 1.14 1.75
CA LEU A 58 -13.74 1.73 1.25
C LEU A 58 -13.61 1.46 -0.26
N ALA A 59 -12.87 2.33 -0.95
CA ALA A 59 -12.48 2.09 -2.35
C ALA A 59 -11.36 1.06 -2.51
N ALA A 60 -10.64 0.76 -1.41
CA ALA A 60 -9.65 -0.30 -1.27
C ALA A 60 -9.30 -0.44 0.22
N LEU A 61 -8.96 -1.64 0.67
CA LEU A 61 -8.45 -1.89 2.03
C LEU A 61 -7.07 -1.25 2.27
N GLY A 62 -6.33 -1.06 1.18
CA GLY A 62 -4.98 -0.52 1.19
C GLY A 62 -4.37 -0.52 -0.21
N GLN A 63 -3.07 -0.28 -0.26
CA GLN A 63 -2.33 -0.15 -1.51
C GLN A 63 -0.98 -0.85 -1.37
N VAL A 64 -0.60 -1.66 -2.35
CA VAL A 64 0.75 -2.24 -2.43
C VAL A 64 1.62 -1.33 -3.29
N VAL A 65 2.82 -1.01 -2.81
CA VAL A 65 3.79 -0.19 -3.53
C VAL A 65 5.16 -0.85 -3.55
N GLU A 66 5.91 -0.69 -4.64
CA GLU A 66 7.30 -1.15 -4.72
C GLU A 66 8.24 -0.13 -4.08
N LEU A 67 9.00 -0.57 -3.09
CA LEU A 67 9.90 0.29 -2.33
C LEU A 67 10.94 0.98 -3.20
N HIS A 68 11.44 0.31 -4.24
CA HIS A 68 12.41 0.89 -5.18
C HIS A 68 11.87 2.15 -5.88
N ILE A 69 10.65 2.05 -6.44
CA ILE A 69 9.99 3.16 -7.13
C ILE A 69 9.62 4.27 -6.14
N VAL A 70 9.06 3.91 -4.99
CA VAL A 70 8.71 4.88 -3.93
C VAL A 70 9.93 5.67 -3.49
N GLY A 71 11.04 4.99 -3.17
CA GLY A 71 12.28 5.63 -2.76
C GLY A 71 12.80 6.65 -3.78
N GLN A 72 12.80 6.30 -5.08
CA GLN A 72 13.18 7.22 -6.14
C GLN A 72 12.27 8.47 -6.21
N ARG A 73 10.94 8.28 -6.11
CA ARG A 73 9.97 9.38 -6.13
C ARG A 73 10.17 10.31 -4.94
N LEU A 74 10.32 9.77 -3.74
CA LEU A 74 10.54 10.54 -2.52
C LEU A 74 11.84 11.35 -2.58
N PHE A 75 12.96 10.76 -3.00
CA PHE A 75 14.22 11.50 -3.14
C PHE A 75 14.13 12.61 -4.21
N LYS A 76 13.35 12.40 -5.28
CA LYS A 76 13.10 13.44 -6.27
C LYS A 76 12.32 14.63 -5.70
N LEU A 77 11.39 14.39 -4.77
CA LEU A 77 10.65 15.46 -4.07
C LEU A 77 11.55 16.27 -3.15
N LEU A 78 12.51 15.64 -2.46
CA LEU A 78 13.45 16.32 -1.56
C LEU A 78 14.52 17.15 -2.30
N ARG A 79 14.75 16.88 -3.58
CA ARG A 79 15.72 17.60 -4.42
C ARG A 79 15.13 18.84 -5.10
N LYS A 80 13.83 19.09 -4.94
CA LYS A 80 13.17 20.33 -5.35
C LYS A 80 13.17 21.33 -4.21
#